data_AF-A0A9X0DQG5-F1
#
_entry.id   AF-A0A9X0DQG5-F1
#
_cell.length_a   1.000
_cell.length_b   1.000
_cell.length_c   1.000
_cell.angle_alpha   90.00
_cell.angle_beta   90.00
_cell.angle_gamma   90.00
#
_symmetry.space_group_name_H-M   'P 1'
#
loop_
_entity.id
_entity.type
_entity.pdbx_description
1 polymer ?
#
loop_
_entity_poly.entity_id
_entity_poly.type
_entity_poly.pdbx_seq_one_letter_code
_entity_poly.pdbx_strand_id
1 'polypeptide(L)'
;MIAGDTNRRSYNDSSFADRAVSFRCTGTDLQTNGFPNINCPDGLRLQVTMPSCWDGVNVTATDYKSHMSYPVDGDYDGGRCPASHPHHMMTLFFEVTYRTDLFANDWYGDSQPFVLANGDTTGYGFHGDFINGWDIPTLTKGINNCLDGQPDCPSETFTFYEQSDTQECKLAPLINEPVSGILHALPGCNAPSSGPAEYTPPACPQDAALARSLQIPPSRFNPAAPSATTLPIGIVDLSTSKGWTYLGCGTDDAGNRTLNADWEGNNSMTIETCVDFCTSKGHTYAGMEFGSQCYCDNTLPADRAPITGMLGDCIMPCAGNSTEKCGGNAAITLYQKCGAYGCASSSAPTTVSAHLQSKRSRVMRGLNI
;
A
#
# COMPACT_ATOMS: atom_id res chain seq x y z
N MET A 1 -4.76 1.52 15.35
CA MET A 1 -4.45 0.56 16.44
C MET A 1 -3.15 -0.14 16.10
N ILE A 2 -2.26 -0.34 17.07
CA ILE A 2 -0.97 -1.03 16.87
C ILE A 2 -0.84 -2.19 17.86
N ALA A 3 -0.35 -3.34 17.40
CA ALA A 3 0.04 -4.47 18.23
C ALA A 3 1.48 -4.90 17.95
N GLY A 4 2.18 -5.40 18.96
CA GLY A 4 3.62 -5.64 18.91
C GLY A 4 4.45 -4.37 19.09
N ASP A 5 5.76 -4.50 18.89
CA ASP A 5 6.72 -3.41 19.07
C ASP A 5 7.95 -3.61 18.18
N THR A 6 8.16 -2.70 17.23
CA THR A 6 9.29 -2.77 16.28
C THR A 6 10.67 -2.73 16.95
N ASN A 7 10.78 -2.15 18.14
CA ASN A 7 12.07 -1.99 18.82
C ASN A 7 12.39 -3.15 19.76
N ARG A 8 11.44 -4.04 20.04
CA ARG A 8 11.63 -5.11 21.02
C ARG A 8 12.64 -6.15 20.52
N ARG A 9 13.50 -6.62 21.44
CA ARG A 9 14.48 -7.70 21.20
C ARG A 9 14.54 -8.71 22.34
N SER A 10 13.54 -8.72 23.21
CA SER A 10 13.38 -9.66 24.32
C SER A 10 11.92 -10.05 24.50
N TYR A 11 11.66 -11.23 25.06
CA TYR A 11 10.32 -11.74 25.31
C TYR A 11 9.98 -11.75 26.80
N ASN A 12 8.78 -11.28 27.14
CA ASN A 12 8.20 -11.40 28.47
C ASN A 12 6.92 -12.26 28.43
N ASP A 13 7.02 -13.50 28.90
CA ASP A 13 5.91 -14.46 28.91
C ASP A 13 4.70 -14.04 29.77
N SER A 14 4.91 -13.11 30.72
CA SER A 14 3.83 -12.54 31.53
C SER A 14 3.09 -11.40 30.84
N SER A 15 3.57 -10.94 29.67
CA SER A 15 2.96 -9.85 28.90
C SER A 15 2.07 -10.41 27.81
N PHE A 16 0.76 -10.16 27.89
CA PHE A 16 -0.18 -10.55 26.83
C PHE A 16 0.20 -9.93 25.47
N ALA A 17 0.73 -8.71 25.47
CA ALA A 17 1.20 -8.07 24.24
C ALA A 17 2.39 -8.79 23.59
N ASP A 18 3.24 -9.45 24.38
CA ASP A 18 4.37 -10.23 23.86
C ASP A 18 3.89 -11.59 23.36
N ARG A 19 2.97 -12.23 24.08
CA ARG A 19 2.37 -13.51 23.70
C ARG A 19 1.53 -13.42 22.43
N ALA A 20 0.91 -12.26 22.20
CA ALA A 20 0.11 -11.97 21.01
C ALA A 20 0.92 -11.95 19.71
N VAL A 21 2.26 -11.92 19.78
CA VAL A 21 3.16 -12.05 18.65
C VAL A 21 3.75 -13.45 18.64
N SER A 22 3.55 -14.18 17.54
CA SER A 22 4.05 -15.55 17.41
C SER A 22 4.42 -15.94 15.99
N PHE A 23 5.14 -17.05 15.89
CA PHE A 23 5.70 -17.61 14.67
C PHE A 23 5.27 -19.07 14.60
N ARG A 24 4.47 -19.41 13.58
CA ARG A 24 4.07 -20.79 13.30
C ARG A 24 4.94 -21.35 12.19
N CYS A 25 5.65 -22.43 12.52
CA CYS A 25 6.43 -23.18 11.55
C CYS A 25 5.48 -24.07 10.73
N THR A 26 5.14 -23.65 9.52
CA THR A 26 4.12 -24.34 8.71
C THR A 26 4.65 -25.70 8.23
N GLY A 27 3.75 -26.67 8.13
CA GLY A 27 4.12 -28.10 7.99
C GLY A 27 4.45 -28.79 9.31
N THR A 28 4.38 -28.09 10.45
CA THR A 28 4.58 -28.64 11.81
C THR A 28 3.57 -28.07 12.82
N ASP A 29 3.60 -28.62 14.04
CA ASP A 29 2.88 -28.07 15.20
C ASP A 29 3.69 -27.07 16.03
N LEU A 30 4.93 -26.74 15.62
CA LEU A 30 5.78 -25.83 16.37
C LEU A 30 5.27 -24.38 16.23
N GLN A 31 5.06 -23.75 17.38
CA GLN A 31 4.83 -22.31 17.51
C GLN A 31 5.79 -21.73 18.55
N THR A 32 6.37 -20.57 18.24
CA THR A 32 7.31 -19.83 19.09
C THR A 32 6.94 -18.34 19.13
N ASN A 33 7.48 -17.57 20.09
CA ASN A 33 7.26 -16.11 20.16
C ASN A 33 8.39 -15.28 19.53
N GLY A 34 9.44 -15.94 19.06
CA GLY A 34 10.50 -15.38 18.22
C GLY A 34 10.78 -16.32 17.05
N PHE A 35 11.79 -16.02 16.24
CA PHE A 35 12.15 -16.87 15.11
C PHE A 35 12.44 -18.31 15.58
N PRO A 36 11.84 -19.33 14.94
CA PRO A 36 12.16 -20.70 15.26
C PRO A 36 13.56 -21.05 14.73
N ASN A 37 14.31 -21.82 15.50
CA ASN A 37 15.63 -22.35 15.10
C ASN A 37 15.53 -23.68 14.32
N ILE A 38 14.44 -23.86 13.57
CA ILE A 38 14.27 -25.02 12.68
C ILE A 38 13.83 -24.56 11.31
N ASN A 39 14.32 -25.27 10.28
CA ASN A 39 13.89 -25.06 8.92
C ASN A 39 12.45 -25.55 8.74
N CYS A 40 11.54 -24.63 8.45
CA CYS A 40 10.11 -24.92 8.36
C CYS A 40 9.74 -25.47 6.98
N PRO A 41 9.16 -26.69 6.90
CA PRO A 41 8.92 -27.38 5.63
C PRO A 41 8.09 -26.60 4.61
N ASP A 42 7.06 -25.88 5.07
CA ASP A 42 6.12 -25.17 4.20
C ASP A 42 6.20 -23.64 4.36
N GLY A 43 7.30 -23.15 4.93
CA GLY A 43 7.50 -21.72 5.22
C GLY A 43 7.28 -21.32 6.68
N LEU A 44 7.25 -20.01 6.92
CA LEU A 44 7.12 -19.44 8.26
C LEU A 44 5.97 -18.45 8.27
N ARG A 45 4.98 -18.67 9.14
CA ARG A 45 3.85 -17.78 9.31
C ARG A 45 4.04 -16.90 10.54
N LEU A 46 4.18 -15.60 10.31
CA LEU A 46 4.24 -14.57 11.34
C LEU A 46 2.83 -14.17 11.70
N GLN A 47 2.57 -14.03 13.00
CA GLN A 47 1.23 -13.86 13.55
C GLN A 47 1.25 -12.73 14.56
N VAL A 48 0.26 -11.83 14.48
CA VAL A 48 0.03 -10.80 15.50
C VAL A 48 -1.47 -10.66 15.76
N THR A 49 -1.84 -10.82 17.02
CA THR A 49 -3.21 -10.57 17.50
C THR A 49 -3.29 -9.17 18.07
N MET A 50 -4.32 -8.41 17.69
CA MET A 50 -4.54 -7.05 18.17
C MET A 50 -5.26 -7.04 19.53
N PRO A 51 -5.06 -5.99 20.35
CA PRO A 51 -5.85 -5.80 21.57
C PRO A 51 -7.34 -5.68 21.26
N SER A 52 -8.19 -6.33 22.05
CA SER A 52 -9.64 -6.43 21.81
C SER A 52 -10.50 -5.59 22.76
N CYS A 53 -9.92 -4.83 23.69
CA CYS A 53 -10.66 -4.03 24.65
C CYS A 53 -10.52 -2.53 24.35
N TRP A 54 -11.62 -1.84 24.10
CA TRP A 54 -11.67 -0.42 23.76
C TRP A 54 -12.12 0.45 24.96
N ASP A 55 -11.55 1.64 25.09
CA ASP A 55 -11.83 2.61 26.16
C ASP A 55 -13.26 3.19 26.14
N GLY A 56 -13.98 3.03 25.03
CA GLY A 56 -15.34 3.55 24.87
C GLY A 56 -15.42 5.02 24.48
N VAL A 57 -14.28 5.69 24.32
CA VAL A 57 -14.20 7.13 24.15
C VAL A 57 -13.40 7.49 22.90
N ASN A 58 -12.19 6.95 22.75
CA ASN A 58 -11.23 7.41 21.77
C ASN A 58 -11.12 6.45 20.58
N VAL A 59 -11.46 6.91 19.38
CA VAL A 59 -11.24 6.12 18.14
C VAL A 59 -9.76 6.05 17.73
N THR A 60 -8.91 6.88 18.35
CA THR A 60 -7.45 6.87 18.20
C THR A 60 -6.80 7.57 19.40
N ALA A 61 -5.52 7.31 19.64
CA ALA A 61 -4.71 7.97 20.67
C ALA A 61 -3.43 8.54 20.05
N THR A 62 -2.77 9.49 20.73
CA THR A 62 -1.51 10.08 20.23
C THR A 62 -0.38 9.08 20.09
N ASP A 63 -0.39 8.03 20.91
CA ASP A 63 0.55 6.90 20.83
C ASP A 63 0.03 5.75 19.96
N TYR A 64 -1.17 5.89 19.39
CA TYR A 64 -1.90 4.89 18.61
C TYR A 64 -2.13 3.53 19.30
N LYS A 65 -1.86 3.43 20.61
CA LYS A 65 -1.92 2.20 21.41
C LYS A 65 -2.93 2.33 22.55
N SER A 66 -2.84 3.40 23.35
CA SER A 66 -3.53 3.55 24.65
C SER A 66 -5.05 3.63 24.63
N HIS A 67 -5.69 3.76 23.46
CA HIS A 67 -7.15 3.67 23.32
C HIS A 67 -7.64 2.21 23.31
N MET A 68 -6.72 1.24 23.21
CA MET A 68 -6.98 -0.19 23.23
C MET A 68 -6.14 -0.90 24.29
N SER A 69 -6.64 -2.02 24.80
CA SER A 69 -5.96 -2.88 25.76
C SER A 69 -6.20 -4.35 25.45
N TYR A 70 -5.25 -5.19 25.85
CA TYR A 70 -5.50 -6.63 25.99
C TYR A 70 -6.40 -6.91 27.20
N PRO A 71 -7.02 -8.10 27.27
CA PRO A 71 -7.75 -8.57 28.45
C PRO A 71 -6.90 -8.60 29.74
N VAL A 72 -7.57 -8.68 30.89
CA VAL A 72 -6.89 -8.76 32.21
C VAL A 72 -6.78 -10.18 32.77
N ASP A 73 -7.47 -11.13 32.18
CA ASP A 73 -7.42 -12.55 32.52
C ASP A 73 -7.57 -13.41 31.26
N GLY A 74 -7.47 -14.73 31.42
CA GLY A 74 -7.41 -15.65 30.29
C GLY A 74 -6.09 -15.50 29.53
N ASP A 75 -6.17 -15.18 28.25
CA ASP A 75 -5.03 -14.90 27.37
C ASP A 75 -5.27 -13.64 26.52
N TYR A 76 -4.30 -13.28 25.69
CA TYR A 76 -4.35 -12.10 24.83
C TYR A 76 -5.55 -12.07 23.86
N ASP A 77 -6.09 -13.23 23.49
CA ASP A 77 -7.19 -13.42 22.54
C ASP A 77 -8.51 -13.87 23.20
N GLY A 78 -8.54 -13.98 24.52
CA GLY A 78 -9.74 -14.43 25.23
C GLY A 78 -9.69 -14.08 26.71
N GLY A 79 -10.62 -13.24 27.16
CA GLY A 79 -10.69 -12.83 28.56
C GLY A 79 -11.62 -11.65 28.78
N ARG A 80 -11.69 -11.20 30.02
CA ARG A 80 -12.45 -10.00 30.40
C ARG A 80 -11.62 -8.75 30.14
N CYS A 81 -12.29 -7.73 29.63
CA CYS A 81 -11.69 -6.43 29.49
C CYS A 81 -11.48 -5.70 30.82
N PRO A 82 -10.43 -4.87 30.94
CA PRO A 82 -10.22 -4.03 32.12
C PRO A 82 -11.32 -2.97 32.23
N ALA A 83 -11.54 -2.47 33.45
CA ALA A 83 -12.48 -1.38 33.70
C ALA A 83 -12.13 -0.09 32.95
N SER A 84 -10.85 0.12 32.59
CA SER A 84 -10.40 1.25 31.76
C SER A 84 -10.77 1.08 30.28
N HIS A 85 -11.04 -0.15 29.83
CA HIS A 85 -11.39 -0.47 28.44
C HIS A 85 -12.59 -1.40 28.38
N PRO A 86 -13.78 -0.97 28.84
CA PRO A 86 -14.87 -1.90 29.16
C PRO A 86 -15.57 -2.51 27.94
N HIS A 87 -15.26 -2.06 26.72
CA HIS A 87 -15.94 -2.50 25.50
C HIS A 87 -15.12 -3.56 24.77
N HIS A 88 -15.65 -4.78 24.70
CA HIS A 88 -15.06 -5.84 23.90
C HIS A 88 -15.35 -5.61 22.41
N MET A 89 -14.29 -5.60 21.62
CA MET A 89 -14.30 -5.44 20.17
C MET A 89 -14.08 -6.79 19.49
N MET A 90 -14.25 -6.85 18.17
CA MET A 90 -13.83 -8.01 17.39
C MET A 90 -12.32 -8.15 17.48
N THR A 91 -11.83 -9.37 17.74
CA THR A 91 -10.40 -9.65 17.73
C THR A 91 -9.88 -9.65 16.30
N LEU A 92 -8.94 -8.76 16.01
CA LEU A 92 -8.24 -8.74 14.72
C LEU A 92 -6.97 -9.59 14.84
N PHE A 93 -6.79 -10.49 13.90
CA PHE A 93 -5.64 -11.38 13.81
C PHE A 93 -5.02 -11.25 12.43
N PHE A 94 -3.74 -10.89 12.38
CA PHE A 94 -3.00 -10.83 11.13
C PHE A 94 -2.03 -12.01 11.03
N GLU A 95 -2.05 -12.64 9.87
CA GLU A 95 -1.08 -13.65 9.49
C GLU A 95 -0.39 -13.27 8.18
N VAL A 96 0.94 -13.39 8.18
CA VAL A 96 1.76 -13.20 6.98
C VAL A 96 2.62 -14.44 6.82
N THR A 97 2.50 -15.11 5.67
CA THR A 97 3.23 -16.35 5.40
C THR A 97 4.41 -16.06 4.49
N TYR A 98 5.63 -16.31 4.98
CA TYR A 98 6.85 -16.20 4.18
C TYR A 98 7.29 -17.59 3.72
N ARG A 99 7.59 -17.73 2.43
CA ARG A 99 8.12 -18.96 1.81
C ARG A 99 9.59 -19.20 2.14
N THR A 100 9.89 -19.34 3.44
CA THR A 100 11.24 -19.59 3.96
C THR A 100 11.79 -20.96 3.55
N ASP A 101 10.92 -21.89 3.15
CA ASP A 101 11.27 -23.20 2.59
C ASP A 101 12.11 -23.09 1.31
N LEU A 102 11.91 -22.02 0.52
CA LEU A 102 12.71 -21.75 -0.68
C LEU A 102 14.17 -21.41 -0.36
N PHE A 103 14.46 -21.06 0.89
CA PHE A 103 15.78 -20.69 1.42
C PHE A 103 16.33 -21.77 2.36
N ALA A 104 15.84 -23.01 2.25
CA ALA A 104 16.27 -24.14 3.06
C ALA A 104 17.80 -24.37 3.06
N ASN A 105 18.47 -24.04 1.95
CA ASN A 105 19.92 -24.21 1.79
C ASN A 105 20.74 -23.07 2.41
N ASP A 106 20.10 -21.98 2.85
CA ASP A 106 20.75 -20.82 3.47
C ASP A 106 20.83 -20.92 5.00
N TRP A 107 20.39 -22.04 5.58
CA TRP A 107 20.49 -22.32 7.01
C TRP A 107 21.92 -22.66 7.42
N TYR A 108 22.41 -22.05 8.51
CA TYR A 108 23.75 -22.28 9.05
C TYR A 108 23.67 -23.12 10.34
N GLY A 109 23.70 -24.45 10.18
CA GLY A 109 23.50 -25.36 11.32
C GLY A 109 22.12 -25.16 11.95
N ASP A 110 22.07 -25.01 13.28
CA ASP A 110 20.83 -24.84 14.04
C ASP A 110 20.41 -23.36 14.21
N SER A 111 21.05 -22.43 13.48
CA SER A 111 20.73 -21.00 13.54
C SER A 111 19.87 -20.56 12.37
N GLN A 112 18.76 -19.92 12.67
CA GLN A 112 17.86 -19.34 11.66
C GLN A 112 18.54 -18.15 10.95
N PRO A 113 18.47 -18.04 9.60
CA PRO A 113 19.20 -17.02 8.84
C PRO A 113 18.42 -15.71 8.61
N PHE A 114 17.17 -15.61 9.05
CA PHE A 114 16.25 -14.54 8.70
C PHE A 114 16.36 -13.33 9.63
N VAL A 115 16.04 -12.15 9.07
CA VAL A 115 15.99 -10.87 9.77
C VAL A 115 14.75 -10.13 9.28
N LEU A 116 14.03 -9.49 10.21
CA LEU A 116 12.93 -8.59 9.84
C LEU A 116 13.49 -7.29 9.24
N ALA A 117 12.71 -6.61 8.40
CA ALA A 117 13.15 -5.39 7.71
C ALA A 117 13.58 -4.25 8.65
N ASN A 118 13.09 -4.25 9.90
CA ASN A 118 13.51 -3.33 10.97
C ASN A 118 14.83 -3.75 11.67
N GLY A 119 15.57 -4.70 11.08
CA GLY A 119 16.84 -5.20 11.61
C GLY A 119 16.69 -6.21 12.75
N ASP A 120 15.49 -6.67 13.09
CA ASP A 120 15.34 -7.63 14.18
C ASP A 120 15.74 -9.06 13.75
N THR A 121 16.74 -9.63 14.41
CA THR A 121 17.19 -11.02 14.20
C THR A 121 16.56 -12.00 15.19
N THR A 122 15.71 -11.53 16.10
CA THR A 122 15.09 -12.32 17.18
C THR A 122 13.63 -12.72 16.87
N GLY A 123 12.93 -11.89 16.09
CA GLY A 123 11.50 -12.01 15.79
C GLY A 123 10.59 -11.23 16.74
N TYR A 124 11.09 -10.80 17.91
CA TYR A 124 10.28 -10.08 18.90
C TYR A 124 9.84 -8.68 18.45
N GLY A 125 10.49 -8.14 17.41
CA GLY A 125 10.23 -6.87 16.77
C GLY A 125 9.07 -6.89 15.77
N PHE A 126 8.36 -8.02 15.61
CA PHE A 126 7.21 -8.08 14.72
C PHE A 126 6.02 -7.29 15.30
N HIS A 127 5.31 -6.57 14.43
CA HIS A 127 4.19 -5.73 14.81
C HIS A 127 3.16 -5.70 13.67
N GLY A 128 1.96 -5.22 13.99
CA GLY A 128 0.91 -4.97 13.02
C GLY A 128 0.21 -3.66 13.33
N ASP A 129 -0.15 -2.96 12.26
CA ASP A 129 -0.89 -1.71 12.31
C ASP A 129 -2.25 -1.92 11.65
N PHE A 130 -3.32 -1.60 12.38
CA PHE A 130 -4.67 -1.58 11.85
C PHE A 130 -5.15 -0.13 11.68
N ILE A 131 -5.49 0.19 10.44
CA ILE A 131 -6.12 1.44 10.03
C ILE A 131 -7.45 1.07 9.36
N ASN A 132 -8.56 1.60 9.89
CA ASN A 132 -9.85 1.39 9.26
C ASN A 132 -10.05 2.39 8.12
N GLY A 133 -9.92 1.91 6.88
CA GLY A 133 -10.18 2.68 5.66
C GLY A 133 -11.52 2.37 4.99
N TRP A 134 -12.40 1.61 5.64
CA TRP A 134 -13.66 1.20 5.02
C TRP A 134 -14.64 2.37 4.88
N ASP A 135 -15.27 2.45 3.71
CA ASP A 135 -16.50 3.23 3.54
C ASP A 135 -17.59 2.66 4.47
N ILE A 136 -18.19 3.51 5.31
CA ILE A 136 -19.09 3.07 6.39
C ILE A 136 -20.32 2.32 5.86
N PRO A 137 -21.02 2.79 4.80
CA PRO A 137 -22.05 2.00 4.13
C PRO A 137 -21.58 0.61 3.69
N THR A 138 -20.38 0.53 3.08
CA THR A 138 -19.79 -0.74 2.62
C THR A 138 -19.50 -1.68 3.80
N LEU A 139 -18.89 -1.19 4.88
CA LEU A 139 -18.62 -1.97 6.09
C LEU A 139 -19.91 -2.46 6.75
N THR A 140 -20.91 -1.58 6.85
CA THR A 140 -22.22 -1.91 7.44
C THR A 140 -22.90 -3.03 6.66
N LYS A 141 -22.81 -2.99 5.33
CA LYS A 141 -23.32 -4.05 4.46
C LYS A 141 -22.58 -5.38 4.69
N GLY A 142 -21.26 -5.32 4.86
CA GLY A 142 -20.44 -6.48 5.26
C GLY A 142 -20.92 -7.10 6.56
N ILE A 143 -21.02 -6.30 7.63
CA ILE A 143 -21.48 -6.75 8.96
C ILE A 143 -22.86 -7.41 8.90
N ASN A 144 -23.78 -6.85 8.11
CA ASN A 144 -25.16 -7.36 8.05
C ASN A 144 -25.31 -8.63 7.20
N ASN A 145 -24.43 -8.84 6.22
CA ASN A 145 -24.60 -9.88 5.21
C ASN A 145 -23.60 -11.04 5.33
N CYS A 146 -22.43 -10.81 5.92
CA CYS A 146 -21.41 -11.83 6.17
C CYS A 146 -21.73 -12.55 7.48
N LEU A 147 -22.51 -13.63 7.41
CA LEU A 147 -22.95 -14.38 8.59
C LEU A 147 -21.94 -15.46 8.98
N ASP A 148 -21.83 -15.70 10.30
CA ASP A 148 -20.96 -16.73 10.87
C ASP A 148 -21.21 -18.13 10.27
N GLY A 149 -20.13 -18.88 10.06
CA GLY A 149 -20.18 -20.25 9.57
C GLY A 149 -20.37 -20.40 8.06
N GLN A 150 -20.42 -19.29 7.32
CA GLN A 150 -20.31 -19.31 5.85
C GLN A 150 -18.87 -18.99 5.43
N PRO A 151 -18.27 -19.78 4.52
CA PRO A 151 -16.90 -19.54 4.06
C PRO A 151 -16.77 -18.23 3.26
N ASP A 152 -17.83 -17.83 2.55
CA ASP A 152 -17.86 -16.62 1.71
C ASP A 152 -19.10 -15.77 2.03
N CYS A 153 -18.94 -14.45 2.02
CA CYS A 153 -20.08 -13.52 2.05
C CYS A 153 -20.90 -13.61 0.76
N PRO A 154 -22.21 -13.27 0.78
CA PRO A 154 -23.00 -13.17 -0.44
C PRO A 154 -22.33 -12.28 -1.49
N SER A 155 -22.34 -12.71 -2.76
CA SER A 155 -21.62 -12.07 -3.87
C SER A 155 -21.98 -10.59 -4.09
N GLU A 156 -23.18 -10.20 -3.70
CA GLU A 156 -23.69 -8.85 -3.77
C GLU A 156 -23.18 -7.97 -2.63
N THR A 157 -22.50 -8.51 -1.62
CA THR A 157 -22.04 -7.78 -0.44
C THR A 157 -20.94 -6.79 -0.82
N PHE A 158 -19.93 -7.26 -1.55
CA PHE A 158 -18.79 -6.46 -1.98
C PHE A 158 -18.65 -6.47 -3.50
N THR A 159 -18.12 -5.36 -4.03
CA THR A 159 -17.58 -5.36 -5.39
C THR A 159 -16.19 -5.97 -5.33
N PHE A 160 -16.01 -7.14 -5.95
CA PHE A 160 -14.70 -7.77 -6.06
C PHE A 160 -13.95 -7.22 -7.27
N TYR A 161 -12.65 -7.01 -7.10
CA TYR A 161 -11.72 -6.63 -8.16
C TYR A 161 -10.86 -7.83 -8.51
N GLU A 162 -10.43 -7.93 -9.77
CA GLU A 162 -9.48 -8.96 -10.17
C GLU A 162 -8.13 -8.68 -9.50
N GLN A 163 -7.33 -9.73 -9.29
CA GLN A 163 -6.02 -9.57 -8.63
C GLN A 163 -5.15 -8.55 -9.37
N SER A 164 -5.20 -8.51 -10.71
CA SER A 164 -4.49 -7.52 -11.53
C SER A 164 -4.82 -6.10 -11.14
N ASP A 165 -6.10 -5.79 -10.92
CA ASP A 165 -6.58 -4.45 -10.61
C ASP A 165 -6.05 -4.00 -9.24
N THR A 166 -5.98 -4.93 -8.28
CA THR A 166 -5.42 -4.63 -6.95
C THR A 166 -3.92 -4.31 -7.00
N GLN A 167 -3.19 -4.87 -7.96
CA GLN A 167 -1.77 -4.58 -8.15
C GLN A 167 -1.53 -3.20 -8.77
N GLU A 168 -2.53 -2.56 -9.37
CA GLU A 168 -2.38 -1.20 -9.91
C GLU A 168 -2.42 -0.11 -8.83
N CYS A 169 -2.83 -0.45 -7.60
CA CYS A 169 -2.81 0.48 -6.46
C CYS A 169 -1.38 0.62 -5.92
N LYS A 170 -0.52 1.28 -6.68
CA LYS A 170 0.89 1.50 -6.34
C LYS A 170 1.11 2.95 -5.89
N LEU A 171 2.00 3.12 -4.92
CA LEU A 171 2.57 4.41 -4.59
C LEU A 171 3.98 4.48 -5.17
N ALA A 172 4.35 5.65 -5.69
CA ALA A 172 5.73 5.88 -6.07
C ALA A 172 6.65 5.79 -4.84
N PRO A 173 7.86 5.24 -4.98
CA PRO A 173 8.84 5.25 -3.89
C PRO A 173 9.10 6.68 -3.42
N LEU A 174 8.88 6.95 -2.13
CA LEU A 174 9.18 8.23 -1.50
C LEU A 174 10.68 8.36 -1.16
N ILE A 175 11.33 7.23 -0.90
CA ILE A 175 12.79 7.17 -0.69
C ILE A 175 13.45 6.50 -1.88
N ASN A 176 14.46 7.19 -2.40
CA ASN A 176 15.31 6.68 -3.46
C ASN A 176 16.44 5.84 -2.85
N GLU A 177 16.14 4.58 -2.57
CA GLU A 177 17.13 3.59 -2.13
C GLU A 177 16.88 2.22 -2.76
N PRO A 178 17.90 1.35 -2.84
CA PRO A 178 17.72 -0.02 -3.31
C PRO A 178 16.86 -0.83 -2.33
N VAL A 179 15.70 -1.31 -2.79
CA VAL A 179 14.75 -2.09 -1.98
C VAL A 179 14.48 -3.50 -2.54
N SER A 180 15.16 -3.88 -3.61
CA SER A 180 14.95 -5.15 -4.30
C SER A 180 16.25 -5.78 -4.79
N GLY A 181 16.21 -7.09 -5.05
CA GLY A 181 17.38 -7.86 -5.47
C GLY A 181 18.28 -8.27 -4.29
N ILE A 182 19.54 -8.56 -4.60
CA ILE A 182 20.55 -8.89 -3.58
C ILE A 182 21.06 -7.57 -2.99
N LEU A 183 20.76 -7.36 -1.70
CA LEU A 183 21.13 -6.15 -0.97
C LEU A 183 22.34 -6.42 -0.07
N HIS A 184 23.26 -5.45 0.00
CA HIS A 184 24.42 -5.52 0.91
C HIS A 184 24.12 -5.05 2.34
N ALA A 185 22.98 -4.38 2.55
CA ALA A 185 22.47 -3.93 3.83
C ALA A 185 20.93 -3.80 3.74
N LEU A 186 20.24 -3.82 4.88
CA LEU A 186 18.79 -3.59 4.90
C LEU A 186 18.49 -2.11 4.57
N PRO A 187 17.42 -1.83 3.79
CA PRO A 187 16.96 -0.47 3.51
C PRO A 187 16.62 0.31 4.80
N GLY A 188 16.70 1.64 4.75
CA GLY A 188 16.28 2.51 5.85
C GLY A 188 17.20 2.50 7.08
N CYS A 189 18.51 2.29 6.88
CA CYS A 189 19.50 2.25 7.97
C CYS A 189 19.22 1.21 9.07
N ASN A 190 18.53 0.11 8.72
CA ASN A 190 18.11 -0.92 9.67
C ASN A 190 19.22 -1.96 9.90
N ALA A 191 20.24 -1.62 10.70
CA ALA A 191 21.30 -2.57 11.01
C ALA A 191 20.75 -3.79 11.79
N PRO A 192 21.15 -5.04 11.45
CA PRO A 192 20.77 -6.22 12.21
C PRO A 192 21.11 -6.10 13.70
N SER A 193 20.17 -6.50 14.56
CA SER A 193 20.21 -6.36 16.02
C SER A 193 19.52 -7.56 16.67
N SER A 194 20.21 -8.16 17.64
CA SER A 194 19.78 -9.37 18.35
C SER A 194 19.33 -9.14 19.80
N GLY A 195 19.36 -7.91 20.31
CA GLY A 195 19.02 -7.60 21.71
C GLY A 195 20.03 -8.08 22.75
N PRO A 196 19.60 -8.26 24.03
CA PRO A 196 18.21 -8.18 24.51
C PRO A 196 17.69 -6.76 24.74
N ALA A 197 18.57 -5.75 24.70
CA ALA A 197 18.15 -4.36 24.80
C ALA A 197 17.23 -3.97 23.62
N GLU A 198 16.27 -3.09 23.87
CA GLU A 198 15.46 -2.52 22.79
C GLU A 198 16.36 -1.84 21.75
N TYR A 199 15.99 -2.02 20.49
CA TYR A 199 16.65 -1.38 19.38
C TYR A 199 16.40 0.12 19.42
N THR A 200 17.48 0.90 19.33
CA THR A 200 17.41 2.35 19.13
C THR A 200 17.81 2.61 17.68
N PRO A 201 16.86 2.97 16.80
CA PRO A 201 17.19 3.26 15.41
C PRO A 201 18.24 4.37 15.31
N PRO A 202 19.33 4.19 14.53
CA PRO A 202 20.27 5.25 14.28
C PRO A 202 19.62 6.34 13.43
N ALA A 203 20.13 7.58 13.50
CA ALA A 203 19.68 8.65 12.62
C ALA A 203 20.00 8.28 11.17
N CYS A 204 18.97 8.12 10.32
CA CYS A 204 19.17 7.80 8.92
C CYS A 204 19.24 9.10 8.09
N PRO A 205 20.25 9.28 7.22
CA PRO A 205 20.33 10.47 6.36
C PRO A 205 19.10 10.65 5.46
N GLN A 206 18.42 9.55 5.11
CA GLN A 206 17.21 9.53 4.29
C GLN A 206 15.97 10.03 5.05
N ASP A 207 15.92 9.91 6.39
CA ASP A 207 14.79 10.36 7.21
C ASP A 207 14.61 11.88 7.14
N ALA A 208 15.71 12.63 7.01
CA ALA A 208 15.67 14.08 6.80
C ALA A 208 15.06 14.47 5.43
N ALA A 209 15.18 13.59 4.43
CA ALA A 209 14.54 13.76 3.12
C ALA A 209 13.05 13.40 3.17
N LEU A 210 12.67 12.32 3.87
CA LEU A 210 11.26 11.99 4.15
C LEU A 210 10.55 13.06 4.96
N ALA A 211 11.17 13.54 6.05
CA ALA A 211 10.57 14.58 6.87
C ALA A 211 10.30 15.87 6.06
N ARG A 212 11.11 16.16 5.05
CA ARG A 212 10.89 17.27 4.10
C ARG A 212 9.82 16.96 3.05
N SER A 213 9.69 15.70 2.63
CA SER A 213 8.68 15.25 1.65
C SER A 213 7.29 15.06 2.26
N LEU A 214 7.22 14.64 3.52
CA LEU A 214 5.99 14.38 4.31
C LEU A 214 5.56 15.59 5.14
N GLN A 215 6.31 16.70 5.11
CA GLN A 215 5.87 18.00 5.61
C GLN A 215 4.71 18.54 4.73
N ILE A 216 3.55 17.90 4.84
CA ILE A 216 2.27 18.56 4.70
C ILE A 216 1.99 19.16 6.09
N PRO A 217 2.32 20.44 6.35
CA PRO A 217 1.80 21.09 7.54
C PRO A 217 0.26 21.08 7.47
N PRO A 218 -0.45 20.87 8.60
CA PRO A 218 -1.92 20.83 8.63
C PRO A 218 -2.62 22.17 8.27
N SER A 219 -1.88 23.17 7.75
CA SER A 219 -2.35 24.53 7.49
C SER A 219 -2.62 24.85 6.01
N ARG A 220 -2.67 23.87 5.10
CA ARG A 220 -2.83 24.15 3.65
C ARG A 220 -4.24 24.00 3.05
N PHE A 221 -5.29 23.95 3.85
CA PHE A 221 -6.63 24.35 3.37
C PHE A 221 -6.73 25.88 3.32
N ASN A 222 -5.88 26.53 2.52
CA ASN A 222 -6.04 27.93 2.15
C ASN A 222 -6.35 27.98 0.65
N PRO A 223 -7.59 28.27 0.22
CA PRO A 223 -8.06 28.11 -1.16
C PRO A 223 -7.56 29.21 -2.13
N ALA A 224 -6.38 29.79 -1.90
CA ALA A 224 -5.95 31.03 -2.54
C ALA A 224 -4.52 31.00 -3.14
N ALA A 225 -4.10 29.90 -3.77
CA ALA A 225 -2.86 29.87 -4.55
C ALA A 225 -3.09 29.27 -5.96
N PRO A 226 -2.95 30.06 -7.04
CA PRO A 226 -2.93 29.55 -8.40
C PRO A 226 -1.48 29.20 -8.78
N SER A 227 -1.06 27.98 -8.49
CA SER A 227 0.13 27.36 -9.08
C SER A 227 -0.03 25.85 -9.02
N ALA A 228 0.35 25.18 -10.11
CA ALA A 228 0.34 23.74 -10.23
C ALA A 228 1.03 23.12 -9.00
N THR A 229 0.28 22.37 -8.20
CA THR A 229 0.79 21.77 -6.98
C THR A 229 1.05 20.30 -7.27
N THR A 230 2.32 19.88 -7.20
CA THR A 230 2.67 18.46 -7.26
C THR A 230 2.09 17.77 -6.04
N LEU A 231 1.19 16.81 -6.27
CA LEU A 231 0.62 15.95 -5.24
C LEU A 231 1.71 15.04 -4.66
N PRO A 232 1.54 14.51 -3.43
CA PRO A 232 2.53 13.64 -2.78
C PRO A 232 2.93 12.39 -3.58
N ILE A 233 2.14 12.03 -4.59
CA ILE A 233 2.36 10.89 -5.49
C ILE A 233 3.13 11.25 -6.78
N GLY A 234 3.61 12.49 -6.93
CA GLY A 234 4.34 12.96 -8.10
C GLY A 234 3.46 13.25 -9.34
N ILE A 235 2.14 13.37 -9.14
CA ILE A 235 1.18 13.84 -10.13
C ILE A 235 0.96 15.34 -9.91
N VAL A 236 0.80 16.12 -10.99
CA VAL A 236 0.56 17.56 -10.89
C VAL A 236 -0.93 17.87 -11.06
N ASP A 237 -1.50 18.64 -10.13
CA ASP A 237 -2.83 19.21 -10.31
C ASP A 237 -2.78 20.42 -11.26
N LEU A 238 -3.35 20.24 -12.45
CA LEU A 238 -3.43 21.24 -13.51
C LEU A 238 -4.84 21.83 -13.68
N SER A 239 -5.76 21.49 -12.78
CA SER A 239 -7.18 21.80 -12.95
C SER A 239 -7.46 23.30 -12.97
N THR A 240 -6.78 24.04 -12.11
CA THR A 240 -6.92 25.49 -11.97
C THR A 240 -5.95 26.27 -12.86
N SER A 241 -4.75 25.75 -13.07
CA SER A 241 -3.66 26.45 -13.78
C SER A 241 -3.76 26.32 -15.30
N LYS A 242 -4.19 25.15 -15.81
CA LYS A 242 -4.28 24.87 -17.24
C LYS A 242 -5.65 24.35 -17.69
N GLY A 243 -6.54 24.01 -16.76
CA GLY A 243 -7.85 23.44 -17.09
C GLY A 243 -7.74 21.99 -17.56
N TRP A 244 -6.84 21.21 -16.95
CA TRP A 244 -6.65 19.79 -17.22
C TRP A 244 -6.70 18.99 -15.92
N THR A 245 -7.32 17.81 -15.95
CA THR A 245 -7.39 16.90 -14.80
C THR A 245 -6.58 15.64 -15.08
N TYR A 246 -5.93 15.12 -14.05
CA TYR A 246 -5.34 13.79 -14.09
C TYR A 246 -6.46 12.75 -14.23
N LEU A 247 -6.30 11.81 -15.15
CA LEU A 247 -7.19 10.67 -15.28
C LEU A 247 -6.64 9.48 -14.52
N GLY A 248 -5.39 9.10 -14.73
CA GLY A 248 -4.85 7.86 -14.17
C GLY A 248 -3.71 7.32 -15.01
N CYS A 249 -3.22 6.14 -14.64
CA CYS A 249 -2.25 5.40 -15.41
C CYS A 249 -2.96 4.42 -16.35
N GLY A 250 -2.82 4.63 -17.66
CA GLY A 250 -3.33 3.72 -18.68
C GLY A 250 -2.26 2.75 -19.14
N THR A 251 -2.67 1.66 -19.79
CA THR A 251 -1.75 0.81 -20.55
C THR A 251 -1.41 1.49 -21.87
N ASP A 252 -0.21 1.25 -22.40
CA ASP A 252 0.18 1.71 -23.72
C ASP A 252 1.07 0.66 -24.40
N ASP A 253 0.82 0.36 -25.67
CA ASP A 253 1.61 -0.60 -26.44
C ASP A 253 2.08 0.05 -27.74
N ALA A 254 3.36 -0.13 -28.10
CA ALA A 254 3.93 0.49 -29.29
C ALA A 254 3.25 0.04 -30.61
N GLY A 255 2.68 -1.17 -30.65
CA GLY A 255 1.89 -1.69 -31.77
C GLY A 255 0.42 -1.30 -31.73
N ASN A 256 -0.10 -0.88 -30.56
CA ASN A 256 -1.45 -0.41 -30.35
C ASN A 256 -1.48 0.75 -29.33
N ARG A 257 -1.03 1.93 -29.76
CA ARG A 257 -0.87 3.13 -28.93
C ARG A 257 -2.20 3.64 -28.40
N THR A 258 -2.24 4.06 -27.14
CA THR A 258 -3.42 4.59 -26.46
C THR A 258 -3.78 5.98 -26.96
N LEU A 259 -2.77 6.82 -27.20
CA LEU A 259 -2.89 8.13 -27.87
C LEU A 259 -1.94 8.15 -29.06
N ASN A 260 -2.39 8.55 -30.26
CA ASN A 260 -1.55 8.43 -31.46
C ASN A 260 -1.77 9.53 -32.51
N ALA A 261 -2.48 10.62 -32.18
CA ALA A 261 -2.77 11.68 -33.16
C ALA A 261 -1.57 12.61 -33.39
N ASP A 262 -0.92 13.08 -32.33
CA ASP A 262 0.30 13.88 -32.35
C ASP A 262 1.25 13.39 -31.24
N TRP A 263 2.56 13.57 -31.44
CA TRP A 263 3.55 13.22 -30.42
C TRP A 263 4.80 14.10 -30.48
N GLU A 264 5.52 14.18 -29.36
CA GLU A 264 6.87 14.71 -29.28
C GLU A 264 7.71 13.97 -28.24
N GLY A 265 9.03 14.06 -28.35
CA GLY A 265 9.97 13.55 -27.37
C GLY A 265 11.00 14.61 -27.03
N ASN A 266 11.23 14.87 -25.75
CA ASN A 266 12.26 15.82 -25.33
C ASN A 266 12.85 15.46 -23.94
N ASN A 267 14.11 15.83 -23.73
CA ASN A 267 14.84 15.53 -22.48
C ASN A 267 14.51 16.50 -21.33
N SER A 268 13.62 17.46 -21.57
CA SER A 268 13.16 18.43 -20.57
C SER A 268 11.67 18.23 -20.26
N MET A 269 11.14 17.02 -20.51
CA MET A 269 9.71 16.76 -20.45
C MET A 269 9.22 16.92 -19.01
N THR A 270 8.15 17.68 -18.83
CA THR A 270 7.34 17.74 -17.60
C THR A 270 5.88 17.47 -17.94
N ILE A 271 5.06 17.27 -16.92
CA ILE A 271 3.61 17.12 -17.09
C ILE A 271 3.03 18.38 -17.75
N GLU A 272 3.48 19.57 -17.34
CA GLU A 272 3.05 20.84 -17.91
C GLU A 272 3.42 20.99 -19.38
N THR A 273 4.65 20.64 -19.75
CA THR A 273 5.11 20.83 -21.13
C THR A 273 4.33 19.94 -22.10
N CYS A 274 4.01 18.71 -21.71
CA CYS A 274 3.19 17.82 -22.54
C CYS A 274 1.76 18.35 -22.70
N VAL A 275 1.14 18.80 -21.61
CA VAL A 275 -0.20 19.39 -21.66
C VAL A 275 -0.24 20.66 -22.53
N ASP A 276 0.80 21.50 -22.45
CA ASP A 276 0.91 22.70 -23.29
C ASP A 276 1.06 22.33 -24.78
N PHE A 277 1.88 21.32 -25.09
CA PHE A 277 2.03 20.80 -26.44
C PHE A 277 0.69 20.28 -26.98
N CYS A 278 -0.01 19.40 -26.28
CA CYS A 278 -1.30 18.87 -26.73
C CYS A 278 -2.37 19.97 -26.84
N THR A 279 -2.35 20.95 -25.95
CA THR A 279 -3.23 22.13 -26.05
C THR A 279 -2.93 22.94 -27.32
N SER A 280 -1.65 23.15 -27.65
CA SER A 280 -1.24 23.89 -28.86
C SER A 280 -1.65 23.19 -30.17
N LYS A 281 -1.78 21.86 -30.12
CA LYS A 281 -2.26 21.01 -31.22
C LYS A 281 -3.78 20.89 -31.28
N GLY A 282 -4.50 21.43 -30.28
CA GLY A 282 -5.96 21.38 -30.22
C GLY A 282 -6.52 20.05 -29.73
N HIS A 283 -5.75 19.27 -28.98
CA HIS A 283 -6.16 17.99 -28.42
C HIS A 283 -6.84 18.11 -27.05
N THR A 284 -7.63 17.10 -26.69
CA THR A 284 -8.34 17.01 -25.40
C THR A 284 -7.76 15.96 -24.45
N TYR A 285 -6.86 15.10 -24.93
CA TYR A 285 -6.09 14.16 -24.14
C TYR A 285 -4.59 14.38 -24.34
N ALA A 286 -3.86 14.22 -23.25
CA ALA A 286 -2.40 14.26 -23.20
C ALA A 286 -1.94 13.04 -22.40
N GLY A 287 -0.85 12.43 -22.84
CA GLY A 287 -0.31 11.22 -22.23
C GLY A 287 1.21 11.23 -22.25
N MET A 288 1.82 10.93 -21.11
CA MET A 288 3.28 10.89 -21.00
C MET A 288 3.76 9.46 -20.84
N GLU A 289 4.80 9.10 -21.59
CA GLU A 289 5.44 7.78 -21.56
C GLU A 289 6.95 7.91 -21.41
N PHE A 290 7.56 6.90 -20.79
CA PHE A 290 9.01 6.72 -20.72
C PHE A 290 9.79 7.96 -20.24
N GLY A 291 9.19 8.76 -19.35
CA GLY A 291 9.78 9.96 -18.76
C GLY A 291 9.97 11.15 -19.71
N SER A 292 9.94 10.93 -21.03
CA SER A 292 10.45 11.89 -22.03
C SER A 292 9.56 12.02 -23.26
N GLN A 293 8.50 11.23 -23.38
CA GLN A 293 7.60 11.19 -24.53
C GLN A 293 6.25 11.77 -24.15
N CYS A 294 5.66 12.52 -25.07
CA CYS A 294 4.33 13.10 -24.96
C CYS A 294 3.51 12.71 -26.17
N TYR A 295 2.29 12.23 -25.93
CA TYR A 295 1.32 11.80 -26.91
C TYR A 295 0.01 12.54 -26.71
N CYS A 296 -0.68 12.87 -27.80
CA CYS A 296 -1.92 13.61 -27.78
C CYS A 296 -2.99 12.90 -28.61
N ASP A 297 -4.24 13.05 -28.20
CA ASP A 297 -5.39 12.59 -28.98
C ASP A 297 -6.66 13.39 -28.60
N ASN A 298 -7.72 13.20 -29.36
CA ASN A 298 -9.07 13.65 -29.00
C ASN A 298 -9.98 12.51 -28.53
N THR A 299 -9.46 11.28 -28.56
CA THR A 299 -10.18 10.07 -28.14
C THR A 299 -9.33 9.24 -27.18
N LEU A 300 -9.99 8.59 -26.22
CA LEU A 300 -9.37 7.62 -25.33
C LEU A 300 -10.09 6.28 -25.50
N PRO A 301 -9.41 5.23 -26.00
CA PRO A 301 -10.00 3.90 -26.14
C PRO A 301 -10.47 3.33 -24.80
N ALA A 302 -11.72 2.87 -24.73
CA ALA A 302 -12.33 2.41 -23.48
C ALA A 302 -11.63 1.17 -22.88
N ASP A 303 -11.02 0.33 -23.71
CA ASP A 303 -10.26 -0.86 -23.31
C ASP A 303 -8.87 -0.53 -22.73
N ARG A 304 -8.44 0.74 -22.83
CA ARG A 304 -7.16 1.26 -22.34
C ARG A 304 -7.32 2.52 -21.49
N ALA A 305 -8.56 2.83 -21.12
CA ALA A 305 -8.85 3.92 -20.20
C ALA A 305 -8.36 3.53 -18.79
N PRO A 306 -7.74 4.46 -18.05
CA PRO A 306 -7.20 4.17 -16.75
C PRO A 306 -8.31 4.06 -15.70
N ILE A 307 -8.02 3.40 -14.58
CA ILE A 307 -8.83 3.57 -13.38
C ILE A 307 -8.53 4.96 -12.79
N THR A 308 -9.59 5.74 -12.58
CA THR A 308 -9.43 7.16 -12.23
C THR A 308 -8.62 7.36 -10.95
N GLY A 309 -7.57 8.17 -11.02
CA GLY A 309 -6.73 8.56 -9.89
C GLY A 309 -5.67 7.52 -9.49
N MET A 310 -5.61 6.35 -10.14
CA MET A 310 -4.61 5.33 -9.86
C MET A 310 -3.28 5.63 -10.55
N LEU A 311 -2.17 5.43 -9.84
CA LEU A 311 -0.82 5.68 -10.37
C LEU A 311 -0.28 4.48 -11.17
N GLY A 312 -0.71 3.25 -10.88
CA GLY A 312 -0.32 2.06 -11.63
C GLY A 312 1.19 1.93 -11.84
N ASP A 313 1.59 1.52 -13.03
CA ASP A 313 2.98 1.44 -13.47
C ASP A 313 3.57 2.79 -13.94
N CYS A 314 2.81 3.88 -13.82
CA CYS A 314 3.21 5.22 -14.23
C CYS A 314 4.07 5.91 -13.16
N ILE A 315 5.14 5.23 -12.73
CA ILE A 315 6.03 5.68 -11.65
C ILE A 315 7.38 6.22 -12.15
N MET A 316 7.58 6.28 -13.48
CA MET A 316 8.83 6.76 -14.08
C MET A 316 8.94 8.29 -13.92
N PRO A 317 10.06 8.80 -13.39
CA PRO A 317 10.27 10.24 -13.28
C PRO A 317 10.27 10.93 -14.65
N CYS A 318 9.73 12.15 -14.71
CA CYS A 318 9.86 13.00 -15.90
C CYS A 318 11.32 13.45 -16.09
N ALA A 319 11.77 13.53 -17.34
CA ALA A 319 13.14 13.88 -17.70
C ALA A 319 13.49 15.34 -17.31
N GLY A 320 12.52 16.24 -17.42
CA GLY A 320 12.66 17.66 -17.04
C GLY A 320 12.40 17.95 -15.58
N ASN A 321 11.69 17.06 -14.87
CA ASN A 321 11.43 17.19 -13.44
C ASN A 321 11.29 15.82 -12.76
N SER A 322 12.32 15.40 -12.00
CA SER A 322 12.34 14.08 -11.36
C SER A 322 11.32 13.91 -10.23
N THR A 323 10.68 15.01 -9.77
CA THR A 323 9.61 14.92 -8.77
C THR A 323 8.25 14.59 -9.38
N GLU A 324 8.12 14.66 -10.70
CA GLU A 324 6.90 14.36 -11.45
C GLU A 324 6.96 12.96 -12.09
N LYS A 325 5.79 12.37 -12.38
CA LYS A 325 5.67 11.03 -12.97
C LYS A 325 5.10 11.06 -14.39
N CYS A 326 5.92 10.64 -15.35
CA CYS A 326 5.66 10.70 -16.79
C CYS A 326 5.64 9.29 -17.43
N GLY A 327 4.68 8.47 -16.99
CA GLY A 327 4.44 7.13 -17.52
C GLY A 327 5.38 6.07 -16.98
N GLY A 328 5.58 5.03 -17.78
CA GLY A 328 6.40 3.87 -17.45
C GLY A 328 6.67 3.01 -18.69
N ASN A 329 7.11 1.77 -18.47
CA ASN A 329 7.21 0.80 -19.55
C ASN A 329 5.82 0.25 -19.86
N ALA A 330 5.34 0.44 -21.10
CA ALA A 330 3.99 0.08 -21.53
C ALA A 330 2.86 0.72 -20.70
N ALA A 331 3.13 1.90 -20.14
CA ALA A 331 2.26 2.60 -19.21
C ALA A 331 2.29 4.11 -19.47
N ILE A 332 1.13 4.75 -19.55
CA ILE A 332 0.96 6.15 -19.96
C ILE A 332 0.21 6.96 -18.88
N THR A 333 0.83 8.03 -18.37
CA THR A 333 0.19 8.96 -17.43
C THR A 333 -0.79 9.83 -18.21
N LEU A 334 -2.11 9.70 -17.99
CA LEU A 334 -3.13 10.37 -18.79
C LEU A 334 -3.73 11.60 -18.10
N TYR A 335 -3.90 12.66 -18.88
CA TYR A 335 -4.61 13.88 -18.52
C TYR A 335 -5.71 14.19 -19.55
N GLN A 336 -6.78 14.82 -19.08
CA GLN A 336 -7.89 15.26 -19.91
C GLN A 336 -8.19 16.74 -19.72
N LYS A 337 -8.45 17.44 -20.83
CA LYS A 337 -8.90 18.82 -20.83
C LYS A 337 -10.30 18.90 -20.22
N CYS A 338 -10.47 19.81 -19.27
CA CYS A 338 -11.74 20.00 -18.59
C CYS A 338 -12.77 20.66 -19.51
N GLY A 339 -14.05 20.36 -19.25
CA GLY A 339 -15.17 20.96 -19.97
C GLY A 339 -15.38 22.44 -19.62
N ALA A 340 -16.33 23.07 -20.32
CA ALA A 340 -16.68 24.49 -20.15
C ALA A 340 -17.11 24.90 -18.72
N TYR A 341 -17.45 23.92 -17.88
CA TYR A 341 -17.88 24.11 -16.49
C TYR A 341 -16.78 23.79 -15.46
N GLY A 342 -15.52 23.67 -15.91
CA GLY A 342 -14.37 23.39 -15.06
C GLY A 342 -14.10 21.90 -14.84
N CYS A 343 -13.05 21.62 -14.08
CA CYS A 343 -12.56 20.26 -13.76
C CYS A 343 -13.28 19.62 -12.57
N ALA A 344 -14.51 20.04 -12.26
CA ALA A 344 -15.29 19.37 -11.23
C ALA A 344 -15.43 17.91 -11.64
N SER A 345 -14.94 17.00 -10.79
CA SER A 345 -15.05 15.57 -10.96
C SER A 345 -16.47 15.26 -11.40
N SER A 346 -16.66 14.94 -12.68
CA SER A 346 -17.86 14.25 -13.11
C SER A 346 -17.86 12.99 -12.25
N SER A 347 -18.76 12.95 -11.28
CA SER A 347 -19.22 11.72 -10.68
C SER A 347 -19.25 10.67 -11.77
N ALA A 348 -18.50 9.59 -11.57
CA ALA A 348 -18.48 8.44 -12.47
C ALA A 348 -19.90 8.18 -12.99
N PRO A 349 -20.12 7.95 -14.30
CA PRO A 349 -21.37 7.38 -14.73
C PRO A 349 -21.50 6.02 -14.03
N THR A 350 -22.42 5.98 -13.07
CA THR A 350 -22.98 4.76 -12.50
C THR A 350 -23.58 3.97 -13.65
N THR A 351 -22.80 3.09 -14.29
CA THR A 351 -23.21 1.91 -15.09
C THR A 351 -22.05 1.45 -15.98
N VAL A 352 -21.16 0.61 -15.42
CA VAL A 352 -20.51 -0.41 -16.26
C VAL A 352 -21.42 -1.63 -16.18
N SER A 353 -22.18 -1.88 -17.26
CA SER A 353 -22.86 -3.17 -17.42
C SER A 353 -21.80 -4.26 -17.40
N ALA A 354 -21.81 -5.10 -16.37
CA ALA A 354 -21.06 -6.33 -16.33
C ALA A 354 -21.48 -7.18 -17.54
N HIS A 355 -20.61 -7.25 -18.55
CA HIS A 355 -20.76 -8.24 -19.60
C HIS A 355 -20.31 -9.57 -19.00
N LEU A 356 -21.28 -10.38 -18.56
CA LEU A 356 -21.05 -11.80 -18.28
C LEU A 356 -20.43 -12.44 -19.53
N GLN A 357 -19.14 -12.73 -19.49
CA GLN A 357 -18.59 -13.84 -20.24
C GLN A 357 -18.07 -14.88 -19.26
N SER A 358 -18.94 -15.85 -19.00
CA SER A 358 -18.57 -17.17 -18.47
C SER A 358 -17.41 -17.74 -19.30
N LYS A 359 -16.20 -17.71 -18.76
CA LYS A 359 -15.16 -18.69 -19.08
C LYS A 359 -14.73 -19.34 -17.78
N ARG A 360 -15.35 -20.50 -17.51
CA ARG A 360 -14.82 -21.51 -16.59
C ARG A 360 -13.39 -21.82 -17.02
N SER A 361 -12.42 -21.52 -16.17
CA SER A 361 -11.14 -22.23 -16.19
C SER A 361 -10.76 -22.62 -14.76
N ARG A 362 -10.84 -23.92 -14.50
CA ARG A 362 -10.20 -24.56 -13.35
C ARG A 362 -8.70 -24.49 -13.56
N VAL A 363 -7.96 -23.73 -12.77
CA VAL A 363 -6.60 -24.07 -12.36
C VAL A 363 -6.32 -23.43 -10.99
N MET A 364 -6.17 -24.28 -9.96
CA MET A 364 -5.45 -23.98 -8.72
C MET A 364 -4.01 -23.59 -9.05
N ARG A 365 -3.50 -22.48 -8.50
CA ARG A 365 -2.06 -22.32 -8.20
C ARG A 365 -1.81 -21.14 -7.26
N GLY A 366 -1.41 -21.50 -6.03
CA GLY A 366 -0.36 -20.86 -5.25
C GLY A 366 -0.61 -19.43 -4.79
N LEU A 367 -1.01 -19.28 -3.52
CA LEU A 367 -0.83 -18.05 -2.76
C LEU A 367 0.64 -17.62 -2.83
N ASN A 368 0.87 -16.45 -3.44
CA ASN A 368 1.96 -15.56 -3.09
C ASN A 368 1.31 -14.38 -2.36
N ILE A 369 1.45 -14.35 -1.04
CA ILE A 369 1.53 -13.12 -0.24
C ILE A 369 2.90 -13.20 0.43
#